data_AF-C4FAS7-F1
#
_entry.id   AF-C4FAS7-F1
#
_cell.length_a   1.000
_cell.length_b   1.000
_cell.length_c   1.000
_cell.angle_alpha   90.00
_cell.angle_beta   90.00
_cell.angle_gamma   90.00
#
_symmetry.space_group_name_H-M   'P 1'
#
loop_
_entity.id
_entity.type
_entity.pdbx_description
1 polymer ?
#
loop_
_entity_poly.entity_id
_entity_poly.type
_entity_poly.pdbx_seq_one_letter_code
_entity_poly.pdbx_strand_id
1 'polypeptide(L)'
;MREAAPSAICPPNQLNGEQVDERSDIFALAAVLYESLCATAPFRAGTPADSLDRIIRGVLYPSDLLPDIPETAEQALLDALSPSPYDRMPSVAEFGDAFLARLGNQREGRKSLARIIARLTSDDTEDALDPADGRAERVWELDPDKGYLGSRFPRAREYALGAVTGVAVAAVSWALLGDLQVGGAAVRAITAAGIGVGAGIAPQIGSALALAGWLMLIVNSTPLFEVLPLAVLAFCLMAAWWFVWGRLHPAASTVLVTCAALGLAAGDAMILAPASAVIGGFFLTPSVSAAASGAGAAFAQLLVASHLQAGTLGSLDALMALATPAFLVPAAGTVLIAAGTSWALTRTWVNRQEGRPAYPLTALYLLIPLCAVACRYLAHPMEISAVAPADAAVALGLGGLSSILVWLCILALGYKRDFSEGDRS
;
A
#
# COMPACT_ATOMS: atom_id res chain seq x y z
N MET A 1 35.33 10.81 -22.57
CA MET A 1 36.07 11.11 -21.32
C MET A 1 37.36 11.82 -21.70
N ARG A 2 37.41 13.14 -21.55
CA ARG A 2 38.67 13.91 -21.66
C ARG A 2 39.32 13.84 -20.28
N GLU A 3 40.54 13.31 -20.18
CA GLU A 3 41.30 13.31 -18.92
C GLU A 3 41.27 14.71 -18.30
N ALA A 4 40.74 14.82 -17.08
CA ALA A 4 40.91 15.99 -16.26
C ALA A 4 42.41 16.09 -15.96
N ALA A 5 43.06 17.13 -16.46
CA ALA A 5 44.43 17.41 -16.06
C ALA A 5 44.40 17.62 -14.53
N PRO A 6 45.15 16.83 -13.74
CA PRO A 6 45.05 16.86 -12.27
C PRO A 6 45.32 18.25 -11.67
N SER A 7 45.95 19.17 -12.41
CA SER A 7 46.23 20.53 -11.97
C SER A 7 45.01 21.45 -11.88
N ALA A 8 43.87 21.12 -12.52
CA ALA A 8 42.73 22.05 -12.59
C ALA A 8 41.92 22.16 -11.28
N ILE A 9 42.05 21.18 -10.39
CA ILE A 9 41.34 21.10 -9.10
C ILE A 9 42.28 21.21 -7.89
N CYS A 10 43.59 21.30 -8.12
CA CYS A 10 44.60 21.36 -7.05
C CYS A 10 44.69 22.79 -6.48
N PRO A 11 44.59 22.97 -5.15
CA PRO A 11 44.73 24.27 -4.52
C PRO A 11 46.19 24.77 -4.48
N PRO A 12 46.43 26.09 -4.31
CA PRO A 12 47.77 26.69 -4.34
C PRO A 12 48.79 26.07 -3.38
N ASN A 13 48.38 25.81 -2.14
CA ASN A 13 49.21 25.17 -1.12
C ASN A 13 49.71 23.78 -1.56
N GLN A 14 48.88 23.02 -2.28
CA GLN A 14 49.29 21.73 -2.82
C GLN A 14 50.22 21.86 -4.04
N LEU A 15 50.03 22.88 -4.88
CA LEU A 15 50.92 23.19 -6.02
C LEU A 15 52.30 23.68 -5.56
N ASN A 16 52.36 24.39 -4.44
CA ASN A 16 53.59 24.90 -3.83
C ASN A 16 54.32 23.88 -2.94
N GLY A 17 53.70 22.74 -2.62
CA GLY A 17 54.25 21.76 -1.67
C GLY A 17 54.22 22.21 -0.22
N GLU A 18 53.29 23.10 0.13
CA GLU A 18 53.04 23.58 1.49
C GLU A 18 52.17 22.59 2.29
N GLN A 19 51.91 22.89 3.57
CA GLN A 19 51.06 22.05 4.40
C GLN A 19 49.61 22.07 3.88
N VAL A 20 49.06 20.88 3.66
CA VAL A 20 47.69 20.67 3.15
C VAL A 20 46.78 20.33 4.33
N ASP A 21 45.67 21.06 4.44
CA ASP A 21 44.62 20.85 5.43
C ASP A 21 43.26 20.50 4.76
N GLU A 22 42.22 20.29 5.56
CA GLU A 22 40.85 19.98 5.11
C GLU A 22 40.23 21.06 4.21
N ARG A 23 40.76 22.30 4.22
CA ARG A 23 40.32 23.39 3.32
C ARG A 23 40.81 23.22 1.90
N SER A 24 41.71 22.28 1.67
CA SER A 24 42.17 21.88 0.34
C SER A 24 41.09 21.09 -0.41
N ASP A 25 40.33 20.26 0.32
CA ASP A 25 39.18 19.54 -0.24
C ASP A 25 38.02 20.48 -0.59
N ILE A 26 37.83 21.55 0.19
CA ILE A 26 36.84 22.60 -0.09
C ILE A 26 37.12 23.27 -1.45
N PHE A 27 38.39 23.62 -1.70
CA PHE A 27 38.80 24.21 -2.97
C PHE A 27 38.58 23.25 -4.15
N ALA A 28 38.99 21.98 -4.00
CA ALA A 28 38.80 20.97 -5.05
C ALA A 28 37.32 20.73 -5.35
N LEU A 29 36.47 20.65 -4.31
CA LEU A 29 35.02 20.51 -4.45
C LEU A 29 34.41 21.72 -5.16
N ALA A 30 34.81 22.94 -4.77
CA ALA A 30 34.34 24.17 -5.39
C ALA A 30 34.76 24.25 -6.87
N ALA A 31 35.97 23.80 -7.23
CA ALA A 31 36.44 23.78 -8.61
C ALA A 31 35.61 22.82 -9.48
N VAL A 32 35.29 21.63 -8.95
CA VAL A 32 34.42 20.65 -9.62
C VAL A 32 32.99 21.19 -9.74
N LEU A 33 32.49 21.85 -8.71
CA LEU A 33 31.15 22.44 -8.70
C LEU A 33 31.05 23.59 -9.72
N TYR A 34 32.05 24.46 -9.78
CA TYR A 34 32.16 25.51 -10.79
C TYR A 34 32.18 24.90 -12.20
N GLU A 35 33.00 23.87 -12.45
CA GLU A 35 33.03 23.20 -13.76
C GLU A 35 31.67 22.58 -14.12
N SER A 36 30.98 22.00 -13.14
CA SER A 36 29.66 21.38 -13.32
C SER A 36 28.57 22.39 -13.67
N LEU A 37 28.65 23.59 -13.10
CA LEU A 37 27.69 24.67 -13.30
C LEU A 37 27.98 25.46 -14.59
N CYS A 38 29.24 25.84 -14.78
CA CYS A 38 29.69 26.73 -15.85
C CYS A 38 30.15 25.97 -17.12
N ALA A 39 30.08 24.63 -17.10
CA ALA A 39 30.58 23.73 -18.14
C ALA A 39 32.06 23.95 -18.54
N THR A 40 32.82 24.68 -17.72
CA THR A 40 34.19 25.12 -17.99
C THR A 40 35.03 24.99 -16.73
N ALA A 41 36.14 24.26 -16.81
CA ALA A 41 37.08 24.13 -15.70
C ALA A 41 37.72 25.47 -15.35
N PRO A 42 37.63 25.96 -14.09
CA PRO A 42 38.00 27.33 -13.73
C PRO A 42 39.49 27.64 -13.93
N PHE A 43 40.37 26.68 -13.59
CA PHE A 43 41.82 26.90 -13.56
C PHE A 43 42.62 25.95 -14.47
N ARG A 44 41.98 25.33 -15.46
CA ARG A 44 42.65 24.36 -16.33
C ARG A 44 43.74 25.02 -17.17
N ALA A 45 45.00 24.66 -16.92
CA ALA A 45 46.15 25.10 -17.69
C ALA A 45 47.07 23.95 -18.13
N GLY A 46 48.04 24.24 -19.00
CA GLY A 46 48.98 23.24 -19.54
C GLY A 46 50.06 22.81 -18.54
N THR A 47 50.37 23.66 -17.56
CA THR A 47 51.35 23.37 -16.50
C THR A 47 50.81 23.72 -15.10
N PRO A 48 51.38 23.14 -14.02
CA PRO A 48 51.04 23.51 -12.65
C PRO A 48 51.27 25.00 -12.35
N ALA A 49 52.37 25.58 -12.87
CA ALA A 49 52.69 26.99 -12.68
C ALA A 49 51.65 27.92 -13.34
N ASP A 50 51.18 27.57 -14.55
CA ASP A 50 50.12 28.31 -15.23
C ASP A 50 48.76 28.18 -14.51
N SER A 51 48.53 27.04 -13.86
CA SER A 51 47.30 26.81 -13.07
C SER A 51 47.32 27.70 -11.82
N LEU A 52 48.46 27.80 -11.14
CA LEU A 52 48.66 28.70 -10.00
C LEU A 52 48.46 30.17 -10.38
N ASP A 53 49.03 30.63 -11.50
CA ASP A 53 48.83 32.00 -12.00
C ASP A 53 47.34 32.30 -12.28
N ARG A 54 46.59 31.33 -12.80
CA ARG A 54 45.13 31.48 -12.99
C ARG A 54 44.35 31.53 -11.68
N ILE A 55 44.75 30.75 -10.67
CA ILE A 55 44.10 30.79 -9.35
C ILE A 55 44.25 32.19 -8.74
N ILE A 56 45.45 32.79 -8.86
CA ILE A 56 45.72 34.14 -8.36
C ILE A 56 44.90 35.20 -9.10
N ARG A 57 44.69 35.05 -10.41
CA ARG A 57 43.85 35.95 -11.22
C ARG A 57 42.36 35.86 -10.89
N GLY A 58 41.92 34.73 -10.33
CA GLY A 58 40.51 34.47 -10.03
C GLY A 58 39.74 33.89 -11.21
N VAL A 59 38.51 33.48 -10.93
CA VAL A 59 37.56 32.94 -11.92
C VAL A 59 36.70 34.04 -12.52
N LEU A 60 36.05 33.74 -13.65
CA LEU A 60 34.90 34.52 -14.09
C LEU A 60 33.77 34.36 -13.07
N TYR A 61 32.96 35.41 -12.91
CA TYR A 61 31.83 35.35 -12.01
C TYR A 61 30.80 34.35 -12.54
N PRO A 62 30.37 33.36 -11.75
CA PRO A 62 29.28 32.46 -12.14
C PRO A 62 28.04 33.18 -12.70
N SER A 63 27.70 34.36 -12.19
CA SER A 63 26.59 35.20 -12.65
C SER A 63 26.71 35.61 -14.12
N ASP A 64 27.94 35.76 -14.64
CA ASP A 64 28.18 36.10 -16.05
C ASP A 64 27.82 34.94 -16.99
N LEU A 65 27.84 33.70 -16.48
CA LEU A 65 27.55 32.47 -17.22
C LEU A 65 26.16 31.91 -16.90
N LEU A 66 25.68 32.14 -15.67
CA LEU A 66 24.43 31.65 -15.11
C LEU A 66 23.68 32.82 -14.46
N PRO A 67 22.90 33.60 -15.23
CA PRO A 67 22.24 34.81 -14.73
C PRO A 67 21.29 34.59 -13.55
N ASP A 68 20.80 33.35 -13.39
CA ASP A 68 19.83 32.97 -12.37
C ASP A 68 20.48 32.45 -11.07
N ILE A 69 21.82 32.42 -10.96
CA ILE A 69 22.48 31.96 -9.74
C ILE A 69 22.23 32.96 -8.59
N PRO A 70 21.77 32.52 -7.41
CA PRO A 70 21.63 33.41 -6.27
C PRO A 70 22.99 33.98 -5.85
N GLU A 71 23.05 35.28 -5.59
CA GLU A 71 24.26 36.01 -5.16
C GLU A 71 24.95 35.33 -3.95
N THR A 72 24.18 34.81 -3.00
CA THR A 72 24.72 34.11 -1.82
C THR A 72 25.45 32.81 -2.20
N ALA A 73 24.96 32.10 -3.22
CA ALA A 73 25.58 30.86 -3.69
C ALA A 73 26.83 31.15 -4.53
N GLU A 74 26.78 32.21 -5.34
CA GLU A 74 27.96 32.70 -6.05
C GLU A 74 29.07 33.11 -5.09
N GLN A 75 28.75 33.91 -4.07
CA GLN A 75 29.74 34.36 -3.10
C GLN A 75 30.36 33.19 -2.33
N ALA A 76 29.54 32.23 -1.88
CA ALA A 76 30.03 31.01 -1.24
C ALA A 76 31.00 30.23 -2.15
N LEU A 77 30.72 30.17 -3.46
CA LEU A 77 31.57 29.50 -4.44
C LEU A 77 32.90 30.25 -4.65
N LEU A 78 32.87 31.58 -4.68
CA LEU A 78 34.08 32.41 -4.83
C LEU A 78 34.98 32.34 -3.59
N ASP A 79 34.40 32.39 -2.38
CA ASP A 79 35.14 32.27 -1.13
C ASP A 79 35.86 30.92 -1.03
N ALA A 80 35.18 29.84 -1.43
CA ALA A 80 35.76 28.50 -1.48
C ALA A 80 36.90 28.36 -2.50
N LEU A 81 36.89 29.15 -3.58
CA LEU A 81 37.94 29.21 -4.61
C LEU A 81 39.06 30.20 -4.28
N SER A 82 39.07 30.78 -3.07
CA SER A 82 40.10 31.74 -2.69
C SER A 82 41.52 31.12 -2.71
N PRO A 83 42.54 31.85 -3.22
CA PRO A 83 43.93 31.41 -3.16
C PRO A 83 44.41 31.14 -1.74
N SER A 84 43.98 31.96 -0.77
CA SER A 84 44.34 31.83 0.64
C SER A 84 43.42 30.82 1.34
N PRO A 85 43.95 29.79 2.01
CA PRO A 85 43.15 28.87 2.80
C PRO A 85 42.35 29.56 3.92
N TYR A 86 42.84 30.68 4.46
CA TYR A 86 42.20 31.40 5.57
C TYR A 86 40.89 32.09 5.18
N ASP A 87 40.74 32.44 3.90
CA ASP A 87 39.56 33.12 3.36
C ASP A 87 38.46 32.11 2.93
N ARG A 88 38.77 30.81 2.96
CA ARG A 88 37.80 29.73 2.71
C ARG A 88 37.01 29.42 3.98
N MET A 89 35.85 28.79 3.81
CA MET A 89 35.10 28.25 4.95
C MET A 89 35.95 27.25 5.75
N PRO A 90 35.73 27.16 7.07
CA PRO A 90 36.44 26.22 7.93
C PRO A 90 36.03 24.75 7.69
N SER A 91 34.87 24.48 7.07
CA SER A 91 34.43 23.11 6.78
C SER A 91 33.59 22.99 5.50
N VAL A 92 33.57 21.78 4.92
CA VAL A 92 32.71 21.43 3.77
C VAL A 92 31.22 21.56 4.11
N ALA A 93 30.85 21.30 5.37
CA ALA A 93 29.46 21.45 5.82
C ALA A 93 29.02 22.92 5.75
N GLU A 94 29.84 23.84 6.24
CA GLU A 94 29.55 25.28 6.18
C GLU A 94 29.53 25.80 4.74
N PHE A 95 30.41 25.28 3.87
CA PHE A 95 30.35 25.56 2.44
C PHE A 95 29.02 25.12 1.82
N GLY A 96 28.57 23.90 2.12
CA GLY A 96 27.30 23.36 1.63
C GLY A 96 26.10 24.17 2.12
N ASP A 97 26.07 24.54 3.40
CA ASP A 97 24.98 25.34 3.99
C ASP A 97 24.89 26.73 3.34
N ALA A 98 26.04 27.40 3.16
CA ALA A 98 26.10 28.72 2.51
C ALA A 98 25.67 28.65 1.03
N PHE A 99 26.16 27.64 0.30
CA PHE A 99 25.84 27.47 -1.12
C PHE A 99 24.36 27.14 -1.35
N LEU A 100 23.79 26.24 -0.54
CA LEU A 100 22.43 25.71 -0.74
C LEU A 100 21.31 26.61 -0.21
N ALA A 101 21.61 27.57 0.65
CA ALA A 101 20.62 28.36 1.39
C ALA A 101 19.50 28.99 0.53
N ARG A 102 19.79 29.36 -0.72
CA ARG A 102 18.85 30.06 -1.62
C ARG A 102 18.62 29.40 -2.98
N LEU A 103 19.10 28.16 -3.17
CA LEU A 103 18.94 27.40 -4.42
C LEU A 103 17.54 26.80 -4.62
N GLY A 104 16.60 27.07 -3.71
CA GLY A 104 15.21 26.63 -3.80
C GLY A 104 14.96 25.24 -3.19
N ASN A 105 13.85 24.61 -3.59
CA ASN A 105 13.42 23.35 -2.98
C ASN A 105 14.07 22.14 -3.67
N GLN A 106 14.87 21.37 -2.91
CA GLN A 106 15.54 20.16 -3.41
C GLN A 106 14.57 19.15 -4.06
N ARG A 107 13.31 19.07 -3.58
CA ARG A 107 12.30 18.17 -4.15
C ARG A 107 11.86 18.61 -5.55
N GLU A 108 11.80 19.90 -5.81
CA GLU A 108 11.45 20.44 -7.13
C GLU A 108 12.63 20.29 -8.10
N GLY A 109 13.86 20.55 -7.63
CA GLY A 109 15.07 20.31 -8.39
C GLY A 109 15.19 18.86 -8.88
N ARG A 110 14.96 17.87 -7.99
CA ARG A 110 14.95 16.45 -8.36
C ARG A 110 13.90 16.11 -9.42
N LYS A 111 12.70 16.71 -9.34
CA LYS A 111 11.64 16.52 -10.35
C LYS A 111 12.00 17.15 -11.70
N SER A 112 12.62 18.32 -11.68
CA SER A 112 13.09 19.02 -12.88
C SER A 112 14.17 18.20 -13.60
N LEU A 113 15.17 17.73 -12.86
CA LEU A 113 16.26 16.90 -13.40
C LEU A 113 15.73 15.58 -13.97
N ALA A 114 14.83 14.89 -13.27
CA ALA A 114 14.21 13.67 -13.77
C ALA A 114 13.49 13.88 -15.11
N ARG A 115 12.86 15.05 -15.30
CA ARG A 115 12.20 15.41 -16.57
C ARG A 115 13.21 15.65 -17.70
N ILE A 116 14.32 16.33 -17.40
CA ILE A 116 15.40 16.58 -18.38
C ILE A 116 16.04 15.25 -18.80
N ILE A 117 16.35 14.38 -17.84
CA ILE A 117 16.92 13.05 -18.12
C ILE A 117 15.95 12.25 -18.99
N ALA A 118 14.67 12.17 -18.61
CA ALA A 118 13.67 11.45 -19.39
C ALA A 118 13.59 11.94 -20.85
N ARG A 119 13.66 13.26 -21.07
CA ARG A 119 13.68 13.88 -22.41
C ARG A 119 14.95 13.56 -23.21
N LEU A 120 16.10 13.46 -22.54
CA LEU A 120 17.37 13.13 -23.19
C LEU A 120 17.54 11.64 -23.47
N THR A 121 16.82 10.78 -22.74
CA THR A 121 16.91 9.32 -22.86
C THR A 121 15.76 8.70 -23.65
N SER A 122 14.74 9.47 -24.04
CA SER A 122 13.70 9.01 -24.95
C SER A 122 14.23 9.05 -26.39
N ASP A 123 14.21 7.90 -27.08
CA ASP A 123 14.80 7.70 -28.41
C ASP A 123 13.93 8.24 -29.57
N ASP A 124 12.89 9.02 -29.29
CA ASP A 124 11.93 9.46 -30.30
C ASP A 124 12.11 10.93 -30.69
N THR A 125 12.60 11.13 -31.92
CA THR A 125 12.28 12.29 -32.73
C THR A 125 10.76 12.35 -32.95
N GLU A 126 10.05 13.16 -32.15
CA GLU A 126 8.75 13.70 -32.57
C GLU A 126 8.44 15.01 -31.82
N ASP A 127 8.31 16.06 -32.64
CA ASP A 127 7.62 17.33 -32.47
C ASP A 127 8.06 18.35 -31.40
N ALA A 128 8.62 19.44 -31.92
CA ALA A 128 8.66 20.74 -31.29
C ALA A 128 7.25 21.22 -30.94
N LEU A 129 6.82 20.99 -29.70
CA LEU A 129 5.64 21.63 -29.12
C LEU A 129 5.98 23.07 -28.73
N ASP A 130 5.28 24.00 -29.36
CA ASP A 130 5.22 25.44 -29.10
C ASP A 130 4.91 25.72 -27.61
N PRO A 131 5.71 26.51 -26.87
CA PRO A 131 5.54 26.72 -25.43
C PRO A 131 4.33 27.59 -25.02
N ALA A 132 3.41 27.91 -25.93
CA ALA A 132 2.34 28.88 -25.67
C ALA A 132 1.03 28.34 -25.06
N ASP A 133 0.83 27.03 -24.92
CA ASP A 133 -0.43 26.50 -24.39
C ASP A 133 -0.26 25.82 -23.01
N GLY A 134 -0.57 26.58 -21.96
CA GLY A 134 -0.50 26.17 -20.54
C GLY A 134 -1.52 25.11 -20.10
N ARG A 135 -2.01 24.28 -21.03
CA ARG A 135 -2.83 23.09 -20.77
C ARG A 135 -2.28 21.91 -21.56
N ALA A 136 -1.07 21.48 -21.22
CA ALA A 136 -0.69 20.10 -21.47
C ALA A 136 -1.69 19.21 -20.71
N GLU A 137 -2.65 18.63 -21.42
CA GLU A 137 -3.33 17.43 -20.98
C GLU A 137 -2.22 16.47 -20.54
N ARG A 138 -2.10 16.28 -19.23
CA ARG A 138 -1.28 15.20 -18.68
C ARG A 138 -1.94 13.92 -19.16
N VAL A 139 -1.53 13.43 -20.33
CA VAL A 139 -1.85 12.09 -20.80
C VAL A 139 -1.24 11.15 -19.76
N TRP A 140 -2.08 10.75 -18.81
CA TRP A 140 -1.68 9.90 -17.71
C TRP A 140 -1.43 8.51 -18.27
N GLU A 141 -0.16 8.11 -18.31
CA GLU A 141 0.19 6.76 -18.71
C GLU A 141 -0.21 5.80 -17.58
N LEU A 142 -1.21 4.96 -17.85
CA LEU A 142 -1.74 4.00 -16.90
C LEU A 142 -0.70 2.93 -16.64
N ASP A 143 -0.03 2.99 -15.49
CA ASP A 143 0.82 1.88 -15.02
C ASP A 143 -0.07 0.65 -14.72
N PRO A 144 -0.01 -0.43 -15.51
CA PRO A 144 -0.89 -1.58 -15.37
C PRO A 144 -0.69 -2.31 -14.03
N ASP A 145 0.47 -2.16 -13.38
CA ASP A 145 0.78 -2.81 -12.10
C ASP A 145 0.15 -2.08 -10.90
N LYS A 146 -0.13 -0.77 -11.06
CA LYS A 146 -0.79 0.07 -10.04
C LYS A 146 -2.28 0.29 -10.31
N GLY A 147 -2.76 -0.07 -11.50
CA GLY A 147 -4.15 0.12 -11.91
C GLY A 147 -4.57 1.59 -11.92
N TYR A 148 -5.85 1.85 -12.16
CA TYR A 148 -6.34 3.20 -12.41
C TYR A 148 -6.23 4.16 -11.21
N LEU A 149 -6.67 3.74 -10.03
CA LEU A 149 -6.60 4.53 -8.80
C LEU A 149 -5.22 4.52 -8.18
N GLY A 150 -4.49 3.39 -8.21
CA GLY A 150 -3.15 3.33 -7.63
C GLY A 150 -2.11 4.12 -8.43
N SER A 151 -2.34 4.27 -9.74
CA SER A 151 -1.57 5.16 -10.59
C SER A 151 -1.87 6.64 -10.23
N ARG A 152 -3.14 7.00 -9.95
CA ARG A 152 -3.53 8.37 -9.52
C ARG A 152 -3.15 8.75 -8.08
N PHE A 153 -3.26 7.81 -7.15
CA PHE A 153 -3.06 8.03 -5.72
C PHE A 153 -2.13 6.96 -5.13
N PRO A 154 -0.95 7.32 -4.60
CA PRO A 154 0.01 6.35 -4.07
C PRO A 154 -0.53 5.45 -2.93
N ARG A 155 -1.55 5.91 -2.21
CA ARG A 155 -2.19 5.20 -1.09
C ARG A 155 -3.60 4.67 -1.41
N ALA A 156 -3.95 4.53 -2.69
CA ALA A 156 -5.29 4.09 -3.11
C ALA A 156 -5.73 2.77 -2.46
N ARG A 157 -4.81 1.81 -2.32
CA ARG A 157 -5.07 0.51 -1.70
C ARG A 157 -5.42 0.63 -0.22
N GLU A 158 -4.71 1.47 0.53
CA GLU A 158 -4.97 1.71 1.95
C GLU A 158 -6.34 2.38 2.14
N TYR A 159 -6.66 3.39 1.32
CA TYR A 159 -7.96 4.07 1.39
C TYR A 159 -9.12 3.16 0.97
N ALA A 160 -8.96 2.36 -0.08
CA ALA A 160 -9.97 1.40 -0.50
C ALA A 160 -10.24 0.38 0.61
N LEU A 161 -9.16 -0.17 1.20
CA LEU A 161 -9.27 -1.10 2.31
C LEU A 161 -9.99 -0.47 3.50
N GLY A 162 -9.55 0.72 3.94
CA GLY A 162 -10.17 1.46 5.04
C GLY A 162 -11.64 1.80 4.79
N ALA A 163 -12.02 2.20 3.57
CA ALA A 163 -13.40 2.45 3.21
C ALA A 163 -14.26 1.18 3.34
N VAL A 164 -13.78 0.06 2.82
CA VAL A 164 -14.46 -1.24 2.96
C VAL A 164 -14.58 -1.65 4.42
N THR A 165 -13.52 -1.52 5.23
CA THR A 165 -13.58 -1.85 6.66
C THR A 165 -14.56 -0.95 7.39
N GLY A 166 -14.56 0.35 7.11
CA GLY A 166 -15.41 1.30 7.81
C GLY A 166 -16.90 1.05 7.55
N VAL A 167 -17.27 0.76 6.30
CA VAL A 167 -18.64 0.38 5.94
C VAL A 167 -19.03 -0.94 6.61
N ALA A 168 -18.16 -1.94 6.59
CA ALA A 168 -18.44 -3.24 7.21
C ALA A 168 -18.60 -3.12 8.73
N VAL A 169 -17.72 -2.38 9.43
CA VAL A 169 -17.82 -2.20 10.88
C VAL A 169 -19.06 -1.37 11.22
N ALA A 170 -19.41 -0.36 10.43
CA ALA A 170 -20.65 0.39 10.64
C ALA A 170 -21.89 -0.52 10.55
N ALA A 171 -21.94 -1.40 9.54
CA ALA A 171 -23.04 -2.35 9.38
C ALA A 171 -23.14 -3.35 10.56
N VAL A 172 -22.01 -3.91 10.99
CA VAL A 172 -21.96 -4.79 12.17
C VAL A 172 -22.38 -4.04 13.44
N SER A 173 -21.85 -2.85 13.65
CA SER A 173 -22.17 -2.01 14.82
C SER A 173 -23.65 -1.63 14.84
N TRP A 174 -24.23 -1.34 13.68
CA TRP A 174 -25.66 -1.07 13.55
C TRP A 174 -26.52 -2.24 14.01
N ALA A 175 -26.17 -3.47 13.60
CA ALA A 175 -26.88 -4.69 14.00
C ALA A 175 -26.75 -4.94 15.51
N LEU A 176 -25.51 -4.92 16.04
CA LEU A 176 -25.23 -5.13 17.46
C LEU A 176 -25.96 -4.13 18.37
N LEU A 177 -25.94 -2.83 18.01
CA LEU A 177 -26.67 -1.79 18.74
C LEU A 177 -28.18 -1.98 18.68
N GLY A 178 -28.69 -2.66 17.64
CA GLY A 178 -30.09 -3.01 17.51
C GLY A 178 -30.52 -4.12 18.44
N ASP A 179 -29.71 -5.18 18.49
CA ASP A 179 -29.96 -6.30 19.37
C ASP A 179 -29.86 -5.88 20.85
N LEU A 180 -28.96 -4.93 21.16
CA LEU A 180 -28.88 -4.28 22.47
C LEU A 180 -29.97 -3.24 22.75
N GLN A 181 -30.85 -2.94 21.77
CA GLN A 181 -31.90 -1.92 21.88
C GLN A 181 -31.39 -0.52 22.32
N VAL A 182 -30.19 -0.14 21.87
CA VAL A 182 -29.55 1.12 22.27
C VAL A 182 -30.16 2.31 21.54
N GLY A 183 -30.99 3.09 22.22
CA GLY A 183 -31.49 4.38 21.73
C GLY A 183 -32.34 4.31 20.45
N GLY A 184 -32.74 5.48 19.94
CA GLY A 184 -33.50 5.60 18.70
C GLY A 184 -32.65 5.35 17.44
N ALA A 185 -33.31 5.09 16.31
CA ALA A 185 -32.64 4.79 15.03
C ALA A 185 -31.60 5.85 14.61
N ALA A 186 -31.85 7.13 14.85
CA ALA A 186 -30.91 8.21 14.54
C ALA A 186 -29.63 8.13 15.39
N VAL A 187 -29.75 7.86 16.70
CA VAL A 187 -28.60 7.71 17.60
C VAL A 187 -27.78 6.49 17.21
N ARG A 188 -28.45 5.37 16.89
CA ARG A 188 -27.79 4.16 16.39
C ARG A 188 -27.02 4.41 15.10
N ALA A 189 -27.61 5.14 14.15
CA ALA A 189 -26.97 5.44 12.88
C ALA A 189 -25.71 6.30 13.07
N ILE A 190 -25.79 7.34 13.90
CA ILE A 190 -24.65 8.23 14.18
C ILE A 190 -23.54 7.47 14.90
N THR A 191 -23.87 6.68 15.91
CA THR A 191 -22.87 5.88 16.65
C THR A 191 -22.22 4.84 15.74
N ALA A 192 -23.00 4.08 14.97
CA ALA A 192 -22.48 3.09 14.03
C ALA A 192 -21.59 3.73 12.95
N ALA A 193 -21.98 4.89 12.42
CA ALA A 193 -21.17 5.65 11.47
C ALA A 193 -19.85 6.13 12.10
N GLY A 194 -19.88 6.65 13.34
CA GLY A 194 -18.68 7.08 14.06
C GLY A 194 -17.70 5.93 14.31
N ILE A 195 -18.19 4.77 14.74
CA ILE A 195 -17.37 3.56 14.91
C ILE A 195 -16.80 3.12 13.56
N GLY A 196 -17.61 3.14 12.49
CA GLY A 196 -17.18 2.83 11.13
C GLY A 196 -16.06 3.75 10.62
N VAL A 197 -16.17 5.06 10.82
CA VAL A 197 -15.11 6.01 10.43
C VAL A 197 -13.81 5.70 11.18
N GLY A 198 -13.88 5.48 12.49
CA GLY A 198 -12.69 5.10 13.29
C GLY A 198 -12.06 3.78 12.80
N ALA A 199 -12.89 2.79 12.50
CA ALA A 199 -12.45 1.51 11.95
C ALA A 199 -11.85 1.62 10.54
N GLY A 200 -12.31 2.57 9.73
CA GLY A 200 -11.72 2.82 8.41
C GLY A 200 -10.32 3.42 8.48
N ILE A 201 -10.04 4.22 9.51
CA ILE A 201 -8.69 4.76 9.78
C ILE A 201 -7.79 3.65 10.34
N ALA A 202 -8.32 2.79 11.19
CA ALA A 202 -7.59 1.69 11.84
C ALA A 202 -8.36 0.36 11.74
N PRO A 203 -8.24 -0.38 10.62
CA PRO A 203 -8.96 -1.63 10.40
C PRO A 203 -8.76 -2.66 11.51
N GLN A 204 -7.57 -2.70 12.11
CA GLN A 204 -7.21 -3.62 13.19
C GLN A 204 -7.97 -3.36 14.49
N ILE A 205 -8.32 -2.10 14.75
CA ILE A 205 -9.14 -1.72 15.90
C ILE A 205 -10.62 -2.02 15.60
N GLY A 206 -11.05 -1.78 14.36
CA GLY A 206 -12.40 -2.08 13.92
C GLY A 206 -12.84 -3.53 14.13
N SER A 207 -11.98 -4.49 13.79
CA SER A 207 -12.26 -5.92 14.01
C SER A 207 -12.33 -6.29 15.49
N ALA A 208 -11.44 -5.72 16.32
CA ALA A 208 -11.46 -5.91 17.76
C ALA A 208 -12.75 -5.36 18.39
N LEU A 209 -13.20 -4.17 17.97
CA LEU A 209 -14.45 -3.56 18.43
C LEU A 209 -15.67 -4.40 18.02
N ALA A 210 -15.71 -4.91 16.79
CA ALA A 210 -16.81 -5.76 16.32
C ALA A 210 -16.92 -7.04 17.15
N LEU A 211 -15.80 -7.72 17.39
CA LEU A 211 -15.78 -8.96 18.18
C LEU A 211 -16.07 -8.71 19.66
N ALA A 212 -15.52 -7.63 20.24
CA ALA A 212 -15.79 -7.25 21.63
C ALA A 212 -17.26 -6.85 21.83
N GLY A 213 -17.83 -6.12 20.87
CA GLY A 213 -19.25 -5.75 20.87
C GLY A 213 -20.16 -6.97 20.76
N TRP A 214 -19.82 -7.95 19.92
CA TRP A 214 -20.54 -9.21 19.85
C TRP A 214 -20.43 -10.02 21.15
N LEU A 215 -19.23 -10.11 21.74
CA LEU A 215 -19.03 -10.80 23.01
C LEU A 215 -19.82 -10.15 24.15
N MET A 216 -19.85 -8.81 24.18
CA MET A 216 -20.70 -8.06 25.11
C MET A 216 -22.19 -8.36 24.88
N LEU A 217 -22.65 -8.40 23.63
CA LEU A 217 -24.04 -8.71 23.29
C LEU A 217 -24.45 -10.08 23.85
N ILE A 218 -23.71 -11.14 23.52
CA ILE A 218 -24.11 -12.50 23.94
C ILE A 218 -24.05 -12.67 25.46
N VAL A 219 -23.08 -12.07 26.15
CA VAL A 219 -22.95 -12.13 27.62
C VAL A 219 -24.07 -11.35 28.30
N ASN A 220 -24.51 -10.24 27.72
CA ASN A 220 -25.60 -9.44 28.26
C ASN A 220 -26.97 -10.10 28.04
N SER A 221 -27.17 -10.74 26.89
CA SER A 221 -28.48 -11.25 26.48
C SER A 221 -28.73 -12.72 26.84
N THR A 222 -27.70 -13.51 27.16
CA THR A 222 -27.81 -14.96 27.42
C THR A 222 -27.56 -15.29 28.90
N PRO A 223 -28.28 -16.26 29.50
CA PRO A 223 -27.98 -16.72 30.86
C PRO A 223 -26.51 -17.10 31.05
N LEU A 224 -25.90 -16.62 32.14
CA LEU A 224 -24.45 -16.70 32.36
C LEU A 224 -23.90 -18.14 32.24
N PHE A 225 -24.57 -19.12 32.83
CA PHE A 225 -24.11 -20.52 32.78
C PHE A 225 -24.12 -21.13 31.38
N GLU A 226 -25.01 -20.67 30.50
CA GLU A 226 -25.14 -21.20 29.14
C GLU A 226 -24.09 -20.58 28.19
N VAL A 227 -23.77 -19.30 28.40
CA VAL A 227 -22.85 -18.53 27.55
C VAL A 227 -21.39 -18.60 28.01
N LEU A 228 -21.11 -18.85 29.30
CA LEU A 228 -19.75 -18.79 29.85
C LEU A 228 -18.72 -19.63 29.07
N PRO A 229 -18.98 -20.91 28.72
CA PRO A 229 -18.02 -21.69 27.96
C PRO A 229 -17.73 -21.09 26.58
N LEU A 230 -18.77 -20.59 25.91
CA LEU A 230 -18.67 -19.94 24.61
C LEU A 230 -17.91 -18.62 24.72
N ALA A 231 -18.24 -17.77 25.69
CA ALA A 231 -17.63 -16.46 25.89
C ALA A 231 -16.12 -16.58 26.19
N VAL A 232 -15.72 -17.53 27.04
CA VAL A 232 -14.30 -17.78 27.35
C VAL A 232 -13.56 -18.29 26.12
N LEU A 233 -14.12 -19.28 25.41
CA LEU A 233 -13.49 -19.84 24.22
C LEU A 233 -13.41 -18.80 23.09
N ALA A 234 -14.47 -18.03 22.86
CA ALA A 234 -14.50 -16.97 21.87
C ALA A 234 -13.51 -15.86 22.20
N PHE A 235 -13.39 -15.45 23.47
CA PHE A 235 -12.39 -14.47 23.89
C PHE A 235 -10.96 -14.96 23.61
N CYS A 236 -10.64 -16.20 24.00
CA CYS A 236 -9.33 -16.80 23.76
C CYS A 236 -9.00 -16.89 22.26
N LEU A 237 -9.93 -17.38 21.44
CA LEU A 237 -9.75 -17.49 19.99
C LEU A 237 -9.64 -16.12 19.31
N MET A 238 -10.48 -15.16 19.71
CA MET A 238 -10.39 -13.77 19.24
C MET A 238 -9.02 -13.18 19.58
N ALA A 239 -8.57 -13.31 20.84
CA ALA A 239 -7.30 -12.77 21.28
C ALA A 239 -6.14 -13.42 20.50
N ALA A 240 -6.13 -14.74 20.37
CA ALA A 240 -5.12 -15.46 19.60
C ALA A 240 -5.09 -15.01 18.13
N TRP A 241 -6.25 -14.96 17.47
CA TRP A 241 -6.38 -14.46 16.09
C TRP A 241 -5.85 -13.03 15.97
N TRP A 242 -6.23 -12.14 16.89
CA TRP A 242 -5.81 -10.75 16.86
C TRP A 242 -4.31 -10.57 17.09
N PHE A 243 -3.71 -11.33 18.01
CA PHE A 243 -2.27 -11.31 18.28
C PHE A 243 -1.43 -11.81 17.10
N VAL A 244 -1.89 -12.85 16.42
CA VAL A 244 -1.13 -13.48 15.34
C VAL A 244 -1.32 -12.73 14.02
N TRP A 245 -2.53 -12.29 13.70
CA TRP A 245 -2.83 -11.76 12.37
C TRP A 245 -3.59 -10.43 12.39
N GLY A 246 -4.62 -10.28 13.25
CA GLY A 246 -5.50 -9.11 13.25
C GLY A 246 -4.78 -7.78 13.45
N ARG A 247 -3.77 -7.73 14.32
CA ARG A 247 -2.94 -6.54 14.57
C ARG A 247 -1.88 -6.28 13.51
N LEU A 248 -1.37 -7.33 12.87
CA LEU A 248 -0.26 -7.23 11.91
C LEU A 248 -0.75 -6.90 10.50
N HIS A 249 -1.93 -7.40 10.12
CA HIS A 249 -2.46 -7.29 8.77
C HIS A 249 -3.83 -6.60 8.78
N PRO A 250 -3.93 -5.31 8.42
CA PRO A 250 -5.23 -4.61 8.35
C PRO A 250 -6.21 -5.27 7.37
N ALA A 251 -5.69 -5.90 6.31
CA ALA A 251 -6.53 -6.66 5.38
C ALA A 251 -7.17 -7.90 6.02
N ALA A 252 -6.48 -8.58 6.93
CA ALA A 252 -7.03 -9.74 7.63
C ALA A 252 -8.18 -9.34 8.57
N SER A 253 -8.03 -8.20 9.25
CA SER A 253 -9.12 -7.60 10.03
C SER A 253 -10.31 -7.18 9.15
N THR A 254 -10.04 -6.67 7.95
CA THR A 254 -11.09 -6.28 6.99
C THR A 254 -11.89 -7.47 6.51
N VAL A 255 -11.24 -8.60 6.19
CA VAL A 255 -11.91 -9.83 5.78
C VAL A 255 -12.86 -10.32 6.87
N LEU A 256 -12.41 -10.33 8.13
CA LEU A 256 -13.23 -10.78 9.25
C LEU A 256 -14.53 -9.96 9.37
N VAL A 257 -14.42 -8.63 9.36
CA VAL A 257 -15.59 -7.76 9.52
C VAL A 257 -16.46 -7.74 8.27
N THR A 258 -15.88 -7.77 7.07
CA THR A 258 -16.67 -7.81 5.82
C THR A 258 -17.48 -9.09 5.71
N CYS A 259 -16.91 -10.23 6.10
CA CYS A 259 -17.63 -11.50 6.18
C CYS A 259 -18.82 -11.40 7.15
N ALA A 260 -18.59 -10.82 8.34
CA ALA A 260 -19.64 -10.57 9.32
C ALA A 260 -20.75 -9.63 8.81
N ALA A 261 -20.38 -8.51 8.19
CA ALA A 261 -21.33 -7.52 7.65
C ALA A 261 -22.18 -8.11 6.51
N LEU A 262 -21.55 -8.85 5.60
CA LEU A 262 -22.24 -9.50 4.50
C LEU A 262 -23.15 -10.64 4.98
N GLY A 263 -22.71 -11.39 5.99
CA GLY A 263 -23.53 -12.42 6.64
C GLY A 263 -24.78 -11.84 7.28
N LEU A 264 -24.64 -10.74 8.04
CA LEU A 264 -25.77 -10.02 8.62
C LEU A 264 -26.72 -9.47 7.55
N ALA A 265 -26.18 -8.89 6.48
CA ALA A 265 -27.00 -8.33 5.39
C ALA A 265 -27.79 -9.41 4.64
N ALA A 266 -27.22 -10.61 4.48
CA ALA A 266 -27.88 -11.74 3.83
C ALA A 266 -28.79 -12.55 4.76
N GLY A 267 -28.64 -12.41 6.09
CA GLY A 267 -29.26 -13.29 7.08
C GLY A 267 -28.66 -14.71 7.11
N ASP A 268 -27.60 -14.96 6.35
CA ASP A 268 -26.86 -16.21 6.27
C ASP A 268 -25.39 -15.88 6.00
N ALA A 269 -24.51 -16.38 6.86
CA ALA A 269 -23.09 -16.09 6.83
C ALA A 269 -22.41 -16.54 5.52
N MET A 270 -22.89 -17.62 4.89
CA MET A 270 -22.15 -18.28 3.81
C MET A 270 -22.56 -17.82 2.40
N ILE A 271 -23.71 -17.14 2.23
CA ILE A 271 -24.19 -16.70 0.91
C ILE A 271 -23.18 -15.77 0.25
N LEU A 272 -22.76 -14.71 0.96
CA LEU A 272 -21.87 -13.68 0.43
C LEU A 272 -20.41 -13.84 0.89
N ALA A 273 -20.09 -14.91 1.63
CA ALA A 273 -18.73 -15.18 2.10
C ALA A 273 -17.67 -15.22 0.99
N PRO A 274 -17.92 -15.78 -0.23
CA PRO A 274 -16.94 -15.77 -1.32
C PRO A 274 -16.48 -14.36 -1.74
N ALA A 275 -17.35 -13.36 -1.63
CA ALA A 275 -17.00 -11.97 -1.96
C ALA A 275 -15.98 -11.40 -0.97
N SER A 276 -16.13 -11.70 0.33
CA SER A 276 -15.14 -11.32 1.36
C SER A 276 -13.82 -12.09 1.23
N ALA A 277 -13.89 -13.37 0.85
CA ALA A 277 -12.72 -14.22 0.61
C ALA A 277 -11.82 -13.68 -0.52
N VAL A 278 -12.42 -13.15 -1.59
CA VAL A 278 -11.71 -12.48 -2.68
C VAL A 278 -10.91 -11.26 -2.22
N ILE A 279 -11.46 -10.46 -1.29
CA ILE A 279 -10.76 -9.31 -0.71
C ILE A 279 -9.51 -9.79 0.04
N GLY A 280 -9.64 -10.86 0.84
CA GLY A 280 -8.50 -11.50 1.50
C GLY A 280 -7.46 -12.00 0.51
N GLY A 281 -7.91 -12.67 -0.54
CA GLY A 281 -7.07 -13.17 -1.61
C GLY A 281 -6.22 -12.08 -2.29
N PHE A 282 -6.83 -10.92 -2.49
CA PHE A 282 -6.17 -9.80 -3.16
C PHE A 282 -5.07 -9.15 -2.29
N PHE A 283 -5.26 -9.07 -0.98
CA PHE A 283 -4.35 -8.32 -0.10
C PHE A 283 -3.39 -9.20 0.72
N LEU A 284 -3.70 -10.48 0.94
CA LEU A 284 -2.99 -11.36 1.89
C LEU A 284 -2.28 -12.51 1.19
N THR A 285 -1.32 -13.15 1.87
CA THR A 285 -0.64 -14.38 1.36
C THR A 285 -1.62 -15.54 1.39
N PRO A 286 -1.41 -16.62 0.62
CA PRO A 286 -2.38 -17.71 0.56
C PRO A 286 -2.74 -18.29 1.93
N SER A 287 -1.75 -18.48 2.81
CA SER A 287 -1.94 -18.98 4.17
C SER A 287 -2.69 -17.99 5.07
N VAL A 288 -2.32 -16.71 5.04
CA VAL A 288 -2.97 -15.67 5.86
C VAL A 288 -4.39 -15.38 5.36
N SER A 289 -4.60 -15.41 4.04
CA SER A 289 -5.92 -15.25 3.40
C SER A 289 -6.86 -16.39 3.79
N ALA A 290 -6.37 -17.63 3.78
CA ALA A 290 -7.09 -18.81 4.24
C ALA A 290 -7.50 -18.68 5.71
N ALA A 291 -6.54 -18.35 6.59
CA ALA A 291 -6.79 -18.19 8.02
C ALA A 291 -7.79 -17.06 8.31
N ALA A 292 -7.62 -15.90 7.67
CA ALA A 292 -8.52 -14.75 7.84
C ALA A 292 -9.94 -15.05 7.36
N SER A 293 -10.10 -15.73 6.22
CA SER A 293 -11.41 -16.07 5.67
C SER A 293 -12.12 -17.14 6.50
N GLY A 294 -11.38 -18.14 7.00
CA GLY A 294 -11.93 -19.15 7.90
C GLY A 294 -12.38 -18.58 9.24
N ALA A 295 -11.56 -17.72 9.85
CA ALA A 295 -11.93 -17.01 11.07
C ALA A 295 -13.12 -16.06 10.85
N GLY A 296 -13.13 -15.34 9.73
CA GLY A 296 -14.25 -14.49 9.32
C GLY A 296 -15.55 -15.26 9.13
N ALA A 297 -15.51 -16.41 8.45
CA ALA A 297 -16.66 -17.29 8.24
C ALA A 297 -17.24 -17.80 9.57
N ALA A 298 -16.38 -18.29 10.48
CA ALA A 298 -16.81 -18.76 11.79
C ALA A 298 -17.42 -17.63 12.64
N PHE A 299 -16.80 -16.45 12.64
CA PHE A 299 -17.34 -15.29 13.34
C PHE A 299 -18.67 -14.83 12.74
N ALA A 300 -18.78 -14.74 11.43
CA ALA A 300 -20.02 -14.37 10.75
C ALA A 300 -21.16 -15.35 11.07
N GLN A 301 -20.88 -16.66 11.12
CA GLN A 301 -21.87 -17.68 11.48
C GLN A 301 -22.39 -17.49 12.90
N LEU A 302 -21.49 -17.29 13.87
CA LEU A 302 -21.87 -17.06 15.26
C LEU A 302 -22.62 -15.73 15.44
N LEU A 303 -22.19 -14.68 14.74
CA LEU A 303 -22.83 -13.37 14.76
C LEU A 303 -24.25 -13.43 14.19
N VAL A 304 -24.43 -14.03 13.01
CA VAL A 304 -25.74 -14.21 12.39
C VAL A 304 -26.64 -15.07 13.26
N ALA A 305 -26.13 -16.18 13.81
CA ALA A 305 -26.89 -17.03 14.73
C ALA A 305 -27.39 -16.25 15.95
N SER A 306 -26.53 -15.44 16.58
CA SER A 306 -26.95 -14.59 17.70
C SER A 306 -27.95 -13.51 17.28
N HIS A 307 -27.77 -12.90 16.09
CA HIS A 307 -28.65 -11.85 15.60
C HIS A 307 -30.07 -12.37 15.33
N LEU A 308 -30.19 -13.55 14.72
CA LEU A 308 -31.48 -14.22 14.48
C LEU A 308 -32.22 -14.59 15.78
N GLN A 309 -31.48 -14.73 16.87
CA GLN A 309 -32.02 -14.98 18.22
C GLN A 309 -32.04 -13.71 19.08
N ALA A 310 -32.12 -12.52 18.47
CA ALA A 310 -32.20 -11.23 19.18
C ALA A 310 -31.06 -11.01 20.19
N GLY A 311 -29.86 -11.49 19.86
CA GLY A 311 -28.64 -11.33 20.63
C GLY A 311 -28.32 -12.47 21.59
N THR A 312 -29.20 -13.46 21.77
CA THR A 312 -28.92 -14.62 22.62
C THR A 312 -28.13 -15.67 21.85
N LEU A 313 -27.14 -16.31 22.47
CA LEU A 313 -26.48 -17.46 21.88
C LEU A 313 -25.88 -18.36 22.96
N GLY A 314 -26.53 -19.49 23.23
CA GLY A 314 -26.02 -20.51 24.14
C GLY A 314 -24.83 -21.27 23.55
N SER A 315 -24.01 -21.88 24.41
CA SER A 315 -22.86 -22.69 23.98
C SER A 315 -23.24 -23.88 23.09
N LEU A 316 -24.38 -24.55 23.36
CA LEU A 316 -24.87 -25.65 22.54
C LEU A 316 -25.32 -25.16 21.17
N ASP A 317 -26.07 -24.05 21.11
CA ASP A 317 -26.55 -23.47 19.85
C ASP A 317 -25.40 -22.99 18.97
N ALA A 318 -24.37 -22.37 19.57
CA ALA A 318 -23.14 -22.00 18.88
C ALA A 318 -22.42 -23.22 18.29
N LEU A 319 -22.31 -24.31 19.06
CA LEU A 319 -21.69 -25.55 18.59
C LEU A 319 -22.50 -26.14 17.43
N MET A 320 -23.83 -26.18 17.56
CA MET A 320 -24.71 -26.65 16.49
C MET A 320 -24.60 -25.78 15.23
N ALA A 321 -24.55 -24.46 15.37
CA ALA A 321 -24.40 -23.54 14.25
C ALA A 321 -23.11 -23.77 13.45
N LEU A 322 -22.02 -24.13 14.13
CA LEU A 322 -20.71 -24.42 13.52
C LEU A 322 -20.54 -25.88 13.06
N ALA A 323 -21.28 -26.83 13.63
CA ALA A 323 -21.13 -28.25 13.33
C ALA A 323 -22.01 -28.72 12.14
N THR A 324 -22.73 -27.81 11.47
CA THR A 324 -23.57 -28.18 10.32
C THR A 324 -22.78 -28.33 9.02
N PRO A 325 -23.12 -29.31 8.16
CA PRO A 325 -22.52 -29.42 6.82
C PRO A 325 -22.85 -28.19 5.95
N ALA A 326 -24.00 -27.55 6.19
CA ALA A 326 -24.42 -26.31 5.56
C ALA A 326 -23.47 -25.14 5.85
N PHE A 327 -22.77 -25.15 6.98
CA PHE A 327 -21.71 -24.19 7.28
C PHE A 327 -20.32 -24.70 6.88
N LEU A 328 -19.95 -25.91 7.29
CA LEU A 328 -18.59 -26.43 7.14
C LEU A 328 -18.14 -26.55 5.68
N VAL A 329 -19.01 -27.00 4.78
CA VAL A 329 -18.67 -27.19 3.36
C VAL A 329 -18.49 -25.85 2.63
N PRO A 330 -19.43 -24.88 2.72
CA PRO A 330 -19.19 -23.56 2.17
C PRO A 330 -18.03 -22.81 2.82
N ALA A 331 -17.85 -22.94 4.14
CA ALA A 331 -16.71 -22.34 4.84
C ALA A 331 -15.38 -22.87 4.28
N ALA A 332 -15.22 -24.19 4.12
CA ALA A 332 -14.04 -24.77 3.48
C ALA A 332 -13.86 -24.27 2.03
N GLY A 333 -14.96 -24.15 1.28
CA GLY A 333 -14.96 -23.55 -0.05
C GLY A 333 -14.45 -22.11 -0.08
N THR A 334 -14.91 -21.28 0.84
CA THR A 334 -14.48 -19.87 0.94
C THR A 334 -13.00 -19.75 1.29
N VAL A 335 -12.48 -20.63 2.15
CA VAL A 335 -11.04 -20.71 2.48
C VAL A 335 -10.22 -21.09 1.25
N LEU A 336 -10.68 -22.06 0.46
CA LEU A 336 -10.02 -22.47 -0.79
C LEU A 336 -10.06 -21.37 -1.84
N ILE A 337 -11.19 -20.66 -1.98
CA ILE A 337 -11.31 -19.50 -2.86
C ILE A 337 -10.35 -18.40 -2.42
N ALA A 338 -10.25 -18.09 -1.12
CA ALA A 338 -9.35 -17.09 -0.57
C ALA A 338 -7.86 -17.40 -0.79
N ALA A 339 -7.47 -18.67 -0.62
CA ALA A 339 -6.10 -19.12 -0.87
C ALA A 339 -5.79 -19.17 -2.37
N GLY A 340 -6.72 -19.70 -3.17
CA GLY A 340 -6.59 -19.85 -4.62
C GLY A 340 -6.53 -18.52 -5.35
N THR A 341 -7.35 -17.54 -4.94
CA THR A 341 -7.27 -16.15 -5.42
C THR A 341 -5.90 -15.53 -5.15
N SER A 342 -5.41 -15.62 -3.91
CA SER A 342 -4.07 -15.11 -3.55
C SER A 342 -2.96 -15.79 -4.34
N TRP A 343 -3.00 -17.11 -4.46
CA TRP A 343 -2.02 -17.89 -5.21
C TRP A 343 -2.05 -17.52 -6.70
N ALA A 344 -3.22 -17.47 -7.31
CA ALA A 344 -3.38 -17.16 -8.72
C ALA A 344 -2.91 -15.73 -9.03
N LEU A 345 -3.29 -14.74 -8.23
CA LEU A 345 -2.84 -13.35 -8.41
C LEU A 345 -1.30 -13.26 -8.27
N THR A 346 -0.73 -13.88 -7.25
CA THR A 346 0.72 -13.94 -7.05
C THR A 346 1.42 -14.59 -8.24
N ARG A 347 0.89 -15.70 -8.76
CA ARG A 347 1.46 -16.39 -9.92
C ARG A 347 1.34 -15.56 -11.19
N THR A 348 0.23 -14.85 -11.39
CA THR A 348 0.06 -13.97 -12.55
C THR A 348 1.02 -12.80 -12.53
N TRP A 349 1.33 -12.26 -11.36
CA TRP A 349 2.32 -11.20 -11.19
C TRP A 349 3.72 -11.68 -11.54
N VAL A 350 4.13 -12.82 -10.98
CA VAL A 350 5.44 -13.43 -11.30
C VAL A 350 5.54 -13.74 -12.80
N ASN A 351 4.50 -14.35 -13.38
CA ASN A 351 4.48 -14.66 -14.80
C ASN A 351 4.63 -13.39 -15.67
N ARG A 352 3.97 -12.28 -15.31
CA ARG A 352 4.10 -11.00 -16.03
C ARG A 352 5.53 -10.48 -16.01
N GLN A 353 6.22 -10.56 -14.86
CA GLN A 353 7.62 -10.15 -14.76
C GLN A 353 8.57 -11.02 -15.58
N GLU A 354 8.25 -12.31 -15.71
CA GLU A 354 9.02 -13.27 -16.50
C GLU A 354 8.62 -13.31 -17.98
N GLY A 355 7.73 -12.43 -18.45
CA GLY A 355 7.23 -12.42 -19.83
C GLY A 355 6.37 -13.65 -20.21
N ARG A 356 5.85 -14.37 -19.21
CA ARG A 356 5.03 -15.59 -19.37
C ARG A 356 3.53 -15.27 -19.44
N PRO A 357 2.73 -16.13 -20.10
CA PRO A 357 1.29 -15.93 -20.20
C PRO A 357 0.57 -16.02 -18.84
N ALA A 358 -0.48 -15.20 -18.69
CA ALA A 358 -1.25 -15.04 -17.45
C ALA A 358 -2.43 -16.02 -17.30
N TYR A 359 -2.28 -17.28 -17.75
CA TYR A 359 -3.30 -18.34 -17.59
C TYR A 359 -3.85 -18.55 -16.16
N PRO A 360 -3.09 -18.35 -15.06
CA PRO A 360 -3.68 -18.49 -13.73
C PRO A 360 -4.80 -17.46 -13.45
N LEU A 361 -4.79 -16.30 -14.11
CA LEU A 361 -5.84 -15.28 -13.96
C LEU A 361 -7.16 -15.74 -14.60
N THR A 362 -7.07 -16.32 -15.80
CA THR A 362 -8.24 -16.82 -16.52
C THR A 362 -8.82 -18.04 -15.81
N ALA A 363 -7.96 -18.93 -15.31
CA ALA A 363 -8.38 -20.05 -14.49
C ALA A 363 -9.10 -19.57 -13.21
N LEU A 364 -8.59 -18.52 -12.57
CA LEU A 364 -9.21 -17.94 -11.38
C LEU A 364 -10.66 -17.50 -11.64
N TYR A 365 -10.91 -16.73 -12.70
CA TYR A 365 -12.25 -16.23 -13.00
C TYR A 365 -13.28 -17.32 -13.28
N LEU A 366 -12.84 -18.47 -13.81
CA LEU A 366 -13.69 -19.62 -14.11
C LEU A 366 -13.88 -20.54 -12.89
N LEU A 367 -12.85 -20.71 -12.07
CA LEU A 367 -12.88 -21.64 -10.93
C LEU A 367 -13.69 -21.10 -9.74
N ILE A 368 -13.68 -19.79 -9.48
CA ILE A 368 -14.47 -19.21 -8.38
C ILE A 368 -15.98 -19.55 -8.49
N PRO A 369 -16.68 -19.31 -9.62
CA PRO A 369 -18.09 -19.69 -9.75
C PRO A 369 -18.31 -21.20 -9.73
N LEU A 370 -17.40 -21.99 -10.30
CA LEU A 370 -17.49 -23.45 -10.26
C LEU A 370 -17.40 -23.97 -8.81
N CYS A 371 -16.45 -23.46 -8.02
CA CYS A 371 -16.28 -23.81 -6.62
C CYS A 371 -17.50 -23.40 -5.79
N ALA A 372 -18.08 -22.21 -6.02
CA ALA A 372 -19.28 -21.76 -5.30
C ALA A 372 -20.46 -22.72 -5.50
N VAL A 373 -20.66 -23.19 -6.74
CA VAL A 373 -21.67 -24.20 -7.08
C VAL A 373 -21.36 -25.54 -6.45
N ALA A 374 -20.12 -26.03 -6.59
CA ALA A 374 -19.71 -27.31 -6.04
C ALA A 374 -19.91 -27.38 -4.51
N CYS A 375 -19.54 -26.31 -3.79
CA CYS A 375 -19.76 -26.22 -2.34
C CYS A 375 -21.24 -26.28 -1.96
N ARG A 376 -22.12 -25.64 -2.75
CA ARG A 376 -23.57 -25.73 -2.54
C ARG A 376 -24.10 -27.15 -2.74
N TYR A 377 -23.69 -27.85 -3.79
CA TYR A 377 -24.09 -29.25 -3.98
C TYR A 377 -23.54 -30.18 -2.89
N LEU A 378 -22.27 -30.02 -2.50
CA LEU A 378 -21.64 -30.83 -1.47
C LEU A 378 -22.23 -30.61 -0.07
N ALA A 379 -22.81 -29.44 0.19
CA ALA A 379 -23.50 -29.15 1.45
C ALA A 379 -24.81 -29.94 1.62
N HIS A 380 -25.36 -30.52 0.54
CA HIS A 380 -26.61 -31.31 0.54
C HIS A 380 -26.37 -32.76 0.10
N PRO A 381 -25.75 -33.62 0.95
CA PRO A 381 -25.25 -34.93 0.54
C PRO A 381 -26.34 -35.99 0.26
N MET A 382 -27.59 -35.81 0.68
CA MET A 382 -28.63 -36.85 0.61
C MET A 382 -29.68 -36.62 -0.49
N GLU A 383 -29.70 -35.47 -1.16
CA GLU A 383 -30.71 -35.13 -2.17
C GLU A 383 -30.13 -34.26 -3.28
N ILE A 384 -29.29 -34.83 -4.14
CA ILE A 384 -28.76 -34.11 -5.33
C ILE A 384 -29.90 -33.61 -6.24
N SER A 385 -31.06 -34.28 -6.20
CA SER A 385 -32.30 -33.87 -6.88
C SER A 385 -33.08 -32.75 -6.19
N ALA A 386 -32.74 -32.36 -4.96
CA ALA A 386 -33.47 -31.33 -4.19
C ALA A 386 -32.82 -29.94 -4.22
N VAL A 387 -31.59 -29.81 -4.70
CA VAL A 387 -31.01 -28.47 -4.93
C VAL A 387 -31.77 -27.84 -6.08
N ALA A 388 -32.64 -26.88 -5.77
CA ALA A 388 -33.42 -26.19 -6.78
C ALA A 388 -32.47 -25.53 -7.79
N PRO A 389 -32.78 -25.56 -9.10
CA PRO A 389 -31.95 -24.91 -10.11
C PRO A 389 -31.76 -23.40 -9.82
N ALA A 390 -32.70 -22.80 -9.09
CA ALA A 390 -32.58 -21.44 -8.57
C ALA A 390 -31.41 -21.27 -7.60
N ASP A 391 -31.16 -22.21 -6.68
CA ASP A 391 -30.07 -22.13 -5.71
C ASP A 391 -28.70 -22.28 -6.36
N ALA A 392 -28.60 -23.17 -7.35
CA ALA A 392 -27.40 -23.31 -8.18
C ALA A 392 -27.14 -22.05 -9.01
N ALA A 393 -28.19 -21.42 -9.55
CA ALA A 393 -28.09 -20.16 -10.28
C ALA A 393 -27.65 -19.00 -9.37
N VAL A 394 -28.15 -18.94 -8.13
CA VAL A 394 -27.70 -17.98 -7.12
C VAL A 394 -26.23 -18.19 -6.80
N ALA A 395 -25.78 -19.43 -6.59
CA ALA A 395 -24.37 -19.75 -6.34
C ALA A 395 -23.45 -19.36 -7.50
N LEU A 396 -23.87 -19.64 -8.75
CA LEU A 396 -23.16 -19.19 -9.96
C LEU A 396 -23.08 -17.66 -10.02
N GLY A 397 -24.20 -16.97 -9.78
CA GLY A 397 -24.27 -15.51 -9.81
C GLY A 397 -23.34 -14.87 -8.78
N LEU A 398 -23.31 -15.40 -7.56
CA LEU A 398 -22.46 -14.92 -6.47
C LEU A 398 -20.97 -15.21 -6.72
N GLY A 399 -20.66 -16.37 -7.29
CA GLY A 399 -19.32 -16.69 -7.75
C GLY A 399 -18.86 -15.80 -8.90
N GLY A 400 -19.76 -15.49 -9.84
CA GLY A 400 -19.53 -14.51 -10.91
C GLY A 400 -19.29 -13.10 -10.36
N LEU A 401 -20.07 -12.68 -9.37
CA LEU A 401 -19.87 -11.41 -8.66
C LEU A 401 -18.49 -11.35 -7.99
N SER A 402 -18.06 -12.46 -7.38
CA SER A 402 -16.73 -12.58 -6.77
C SER A 402 -15.62 -12.44 -7.83
N SER A 403 -15.78 -13.05 -9.02
CA SER A 403 -14.88 -12.85 -10.16
C SER A 403 -14.86 -11.40 -10.66
N ILE A 404 -16.01 -10.73 -10.73
CA ILE A 404 -16.12 -9.31 -11.10
C ILE A 404 -15.41 -8.44 -10.07
N LEU A 405 -15.54 -8.74 -8.77
CA LEU A 405 -14.82 -8.02 -7.71
C LEU A 405 -13.31 -8.13 -7.86
N VAL A 406 -12.78 -9.34 -8.12
CA VAL A 406 -11.34 -9.52 -8.41
C VAL A 406 -10.93 -8.65 -9.60
N TRP A 407 -11.71 -8.67 -10.68
CA TRP A 407 -11.41 -7.91 -11.90
C TRP A 407 -11.41 -6.40 -11.64
N LEU A 408 -12.42 -5.88 -10.93
CA LEU A 408 -12.50 -4.49 -10.51
C LEU A 408 -11.31 -4.10 -9.61
N CYS A 409 -10.92 -4.95 -8.67
CA CYS A 409 -9.75 -4.71 -7.82
C CYS A 409 -8.47 -4.61 -8.65
N ILE A 410 -8.26 -5.48 -9.64
CA ILE A 410 -7.09 -5.40 -10.53
C ILE A 410 -7.14 -4.13 -11.37
N LEU A 411 -8.28 -3.82 -11.99
CA LEU A 411 -8.43 -2.66 -12.87
C LEU A 411 -8.25 -1.35 -12.10
N ALA A 412 -8.83 -1.26 -10.91
CA ALA A 412 -8.79 -0.05 -10.09
C ALA A 412 -7.50 0.09 -9.28
N LEU A 413 -6.97 -0.97 -8.68
CA LEU A 413 -5.87 -0.88 -7.71
C LEU A 413 -4.55 -1.51 -8.20
N GLY A 414 -4.57 -2.14 -9.37
CA GLY A 414 -3.46 -2.96 -9.89
C GLY A 414 -3.18 -4.15 -8.99
N TYR A 415 -2.26 -5.02 -9.37
CA TYR A 415 -1.75 -6.03 -8.45
C TYR A 415 -0.23 -6.03 -8.46
N LYS A 416 0.34 -5.75 -7.29
CA LYS A 416 1.77 -5.75 -7.04
C LYS A 416 2.01 -6.36 -5.67
N ARG A 417 2.92 -7.33 -5.62
CA ARG A 417 3.28 -8.04 -4.41
C ARG A 417 4.75 -7.79 -4.09
N ASP A 418 5.00 -6.97 -3.08
CA ASP A 418 6.35 -6.77 -2.59
C ASP A 418 6.69 -7.93 -1.66
N PHE A 419 7.51 -8.88 -2.13
CA PHE A 419 7.98 -9.99 -1.32
C PHE A 419 8.96 -9.46 -0.26
N SER A 420 8.64 -9.65 1.02
CA SER A 420 9.67 -9.56 2.06
C SER A 420 10.61 -10.77 1.93
N GLU A 421 11.89 -10.62 2.24
CA GLU A 421 12.90 -11.69 2.09
C GLU A 421 12.55 -12.99 2.84
N GLY A 422 11.66 -12.93 3.83
CA GLY A 422 11.17 -14.10 4.57
C GLY A 422 9.99 -14.86 3.92
N ASP A 423 9.32 -14.31 2.91
CA ASP A 423 8.17 -14.94 2.23
C ASP A 423 8.58 -15.74 0.97
N ARG A 424 9.88 -15.86 0.70
CA ARG A 424 10.42 -16.59 -0.48
C ARG A 424 10.67 -18.08 -0.25
N SER A 425 10.46 -18.58 0.97
CA SER A 425 10.73 -19.98 1.35
C SER A 425 9.51 -20.87 1.28
#